data_AF-A0A8H5B500-F1
#
_entry.id   AF-A0A8H5B500-F1
#
_cell.length_a   1.000
_cell.length_b   1.000
_cell.length_c   1.000
_cell.angle_alpha   90.00
_cell.angle_beta   90.00
_cell.angle_gamma   90.00
#
_symmetry.space_group_name_H-M   'P 1'
#
loop_
_entity.id
_entity.type
_entity.pdbx_description
1 polymer ?
#
loop_
_entity_poly.entity_id
_entity_poly.type
_entity_poly.pdbx_seq_one_letter_code
_entity_poly.pdbx_strand_id
1 'polypeptide(L)'
;MAPANTPKAKAASAATKEKKEKLFHPASRKAGQLARHALRKGKMGNLASKRSEKAGSLVDVYGFFYHAMPEEGVLSLEDLHTIFREVWLTRYDEELASERAARRKGRPKSAKEMKLEEMKLREAETYRTGMEVIDLTHEANVKLFRTWDQKEVAFVNMLRFIRINSIDPTVAIVARPGHHFSLIGDGTDPGPDHERDATEILKKLAPRQRAQLEAQSKDSKTEDTAMDLDQS
;
A
#
# COMPACT_ATOMS: atom_id res chain seq x y z
N MET A 1 -63.99 -27.05 50.79
CA MET A 1 -64.50 -27.14 49.41
C MET A 1 -63.78 -26.12 48.55
N ALA A 2 -63.07 -26.59 47.52
CA ALA A 2 -62.64 -25.76 46.39
C ALA A 2 -63.87 -25.30 45.57
N PRO A 3 -63.74 -24.26 44.74
CA PRO A 3 -63.52 -24.56 43.32
C PRO A 3 -62.49 -23.65 42.61
N ALA A 4 -61.84 -24.27 41.62
CA ALA A 4 -60.90 -23.69 40.68
C ALA A 4 -61.58 -22.84 39.59
N ASN A 5 -60.86 -21.83 39.07
CA ASN A 5 -60.87 -21.54 37.63
C ASN A 5 -59.64 -20.73 37.21
N THR A 6 -59.17 -21.06 36.02
CA THR A 6 -57.84 -20.87 35.42
C THR A 6 -57.54 -19.45 34.91
N PRO A 7 -56.25 -19.07 34.77
CA PRO A 7 -55.84 -17.78 34.22
C PRO A 7 -55.95 -17.77 32.69
N LYS A 8 -56.73 -16.84 32.15
CA LYS A 8 -56.86 -16.65 30.70
C LYS A 8 -55.61 -15.94 30.16
N ALA A 9 -54.72 -16.71 29.54
CA ALA A 9 -53.57 -16.22 28.79
C ALA A 9 -54.04 -15.25 27.68
N LYS A 10 -53.62 -13.99 27.74
CA LYS A 10 -53.57 -13.12 26.55
C LYS A 10 -52.24 -13.38 25.86
N ALA A 11 -52.29 -14.20 24.83
CA ALA A 11 -51.18 -14.52 23.96
C ALA A 11 -50.55 -13.24 23.38
N ALA A 12 -49.22 -13.18 23.50
CA ALA A 12 -48.37 -12.26 22.78
C ALA A 12 -48.49 -12.49 21.27
N SER A 13 -49.06 -11.53 20.54
CA SER A 13 -48.85 -11.40 19.10
C SER A 13 -47.76 -10.37 18.86
N ALA A 14 -46.51 -10.77 19.08
CA ALA A 14 -45.35 -10.08 18.51
C ALA A 14 -45.29 -10.40 17.01
N ALA A 15 -46.25 -9.85 16.26
CA ALA A 15 -46.16 -9.81 14.81
C ALA A 15 -45.03 -8.84 14.45
N THR A 16 -43.97 -9.38 13.84
CA THR A 16 -42.88 -8.62 13.22
C THR A 16 -43.50 -7.69 12.18
N LYS A 17 -43.79 -6.44 12.56
CA LYS A 17 -44.23 -5.42 11.61
C LYS A 17 -43.07 -5.15 10.66
N GLU A 18 -43.10 -5.79 9.50
CA GLU A 18 -42.36 -5.34 8.32
C GLU A 18 -42.62 -3.84 8.19
N LYS A 19 -41.57 -3.03 8.38
CA LYS A 19 -41.68 -1.59 8.26
C LYS A 19 -42.05 -1.30 6.81
N LYS A 20 -43.34 -1.06 6.53
CA LYS A 20 -43.82 -0.54 5.25
C LYS A 20 -42.90 0.60 4.85
N GLU A 21 -42.17 0.44 3.76
CA GLU A 21 -41.32 1.50 3.23
C GLU A 21 -42.21 2.72 3.01
N LYS A 22 -41.87 3.81 3.71
CA LYS A 22 -42.60 5.07 3.55
C LYS A 22 -42.31 5.54 2.13
N LEU A 23 -43.31 5.42 1.26
CA LEU A 23 -43.28 5.95 -0.10
C LEU A 23 -43.22 7.48 0.01
N PHE A 24 -42.03 8.05 -0.17
CA PHE A 24 -41.83 9.49 -0.19
C PHE A 24 -41.97 10.00 -1.63
N HIS A 25 -42.63 11.14 -1.82
CA HIS A 25 -42.62 11.81 -3.13
C HIS A 25 -41.17 12.15 -3.53
N PRO A 26 -40.75 11.95 -4.80
CA PRO A 26 -39.36 12.14 -5.22
C PRO A 26 -38.82 13.56 -4.96
N ALA A 27 -39.67 14.59 -5.03
CA ALA A 27 -39.31 15.98 -4.71
C ALA A 27 -39.36 16.32 -3.20
N SER A 28 -39.67 15.36 -2.32
CA SER A 28 -39.74 15.61 -0.87
C SER A 28 -38.35 15.92 -0.28
N ARG A 29 -38.30 16.75 0.76
CA ARG A 29 -37.08 16.99 1.56
C ARG A 29 -36.43 15.67 2.00
N LYS A 30 -37.22 14.68 2.40
CA LYS A 30 -36.71 13.37 2.84
C LYS A 30 -36.10 12.59 1.67
N ALA A 31 -36.73 12.61 0.49
CA ALA A 31 -36.18 12.00 -0.71
C ALA A 31 -34.86 12.66 -1.12
N GLY A 32 -34.77 14.00 -1.09
CA GLY A 32 -33.51 14.73 -1.36
C GLY A 32 -32.40 14.46 -0.33
N GLN A 33 -32.74 14.20 0.94
CA GLN A 33 -31.76 13.75 1.94
C GLN A 33 -31.24 12.33 1.63
N LEU A 34 -32.13 11.40 1.28
CA LEU A 34 -31.77 10.03 0.93
C LEU A 34 -30.91 9.99 -0.35
N ALA A 35 -31.26 10.77 -1.37
CA ALA A 35 -30.49 10.88 -2.60
C ALA A 35 -29.06 11.39 -2.33
N ARG A 36 -28.91 12.46 -1.52
CA ARG A 36 -27.58 12.95 -1.12
C ARG A 36 -26.76 11.92 -0.35
N HIS A 37 -27.39 11.19 0.57
CA HIS A 37 -26.72 10.12 1.30
C HIS A 37 -26.27 8.98 0.39
N ALA A 38 -27.14 8.55 -0.54
CA ALA A 38 -26.81 7.54 -1.54
C ALA A 38 -25.65 7.97 -2.45
N LEU A 39 -25.68 9.21 -2.95
CA LEU A 39 -24.59 9.79 -3.76
C LEU A 39 -23.28 9.86 -2.98
N ARG A 40 -23.31 10.29 -1.71
CA ARG A 40 -22.11 10.30 -0.85
C ARG A 40 -21.57 8.89 -0.65
N LYS A 41 -22.44 7.91 -0.35
CA LYS A 41 -22.04 6.50 -0.20
C LYS A 41 -21.41 5.96 -1.49
N GLY A 42 -22.01 6.24 -2.64
CA GLY A 42 -21.45 5.87 -3.95
C GLY A 42 -20.08 6.49 -4.20
N LYS A 43 -19.90 7.79 -3.91
CA LYS A 43 -18.59 8.45 -4.04
C LYS A 43 -17.52 7.84 -3.12
N MET A 44 -17.87 7.54 -1.87
CA MET A 44 -16.94 6.90 -0.93
C MET A 44 -16.58 5.47 -1.34
N GLY A 45 -17.56 4.69 -1.82
CA GLY A 45 -17.32 3.37 -2.37
C GLY A 45 -16.39 3.40 -3.58
N ASN A 46 -16.62 4.32 -4.52
CA ASN A 46 -15.76 4.51 -5.70
C ASN A 46 -14.34 4.92 -5.30
N LEU A 47 -14.17 5.78 -4.30
CA LEU A 47 -12.85 6.17 -3.81
C LEU A 47 -12.11 5.00 -3.16
N ALA A 48 -12.82 4.16 -2.40
CA ALA A 48 -12.26 2.95 -1.80
C ALA A 48 -11.83 1.93 -2.87
N SER A 49 -12.67 1.69 -3.89
CA SER A 49 -12.34 0.82 -5.02
C SER A 49 -11.10 1.33 -5.77
N LYS A 50 -11.04 2.62 -6.13
CA LYS A 50 -9.86 3.21 -6.79
C LYS A 50 -8.59 3.09 -5.94
N ARG A 51 -8.70 3.22 -4.62
CA ARG A 51 -7.56 3.03 -3.71
C ARG A 51 -7.10 1.57 -3.69
N SER A 52 -8.03 0.63 -3.69
CA SER A 52 -7.75 -0.81 -3.75
C SER A 52 -7.09 -1.20 -5.06
N GLU A 53 -7.56 -0.67 -6.20
CA GLU A 53 -6.96 -0.90 -7.51
C GLU A 53 -5.54 -0.38 -7.56
N LYS A 54 -5.30 0.86 -7.10
CA LYS A 54 -3.96 1.43 -7.01
C LYS A 54 -3.05 0.61 -6.09
N ALA A 55 -3.57 0.15 -4.95
CA ALA A 55 -2.83 -0.70 -4.04
C ALA A 55 -2.45 -2.03 -4.72
N GLY A 56 -3.38 -2.68 -5.43
CA GLY A 56 -3.11 -3.90 -6.20
C GLY A 56 -1.99 -3.69 -7.22
N SER A 57 -2.06 -2.62 -8.03
CA SER A 57 -0.99 -2.32 -8.98
C SER A 57 0.37 -2.07 -8.32
N LEU A 58 0.40 -1.48 -7.12
CA LEU A 58 1.64 -1.30 -6.36
C LEU A 58 2.16 -2.63 -5.81
N VAL A 59 1.29 -3.51 -5.33
CA VAL A 59 1.67 -4.87 -4.91
C VAL A 59 2.32 -5.61 -6.07
N ASP A 60 1.75 -5.53 -7.28
CA ASP A 60 2.31 -6.20 -8.47
C ASP A 60 3.71 -5.66 -8.79
N VAL A 61 3.89 -4.33 -8.76
CA VAL A 61 5.19 -3.67 -8.99
C VAL A 61 6.22 -4.12 -7.96
N TYR A 62 5.89 -4.08 -6.68
CA TYR A 62 6.83 -4.46 -5.62
C TYR A 62 7.05 -5.97 -5.56
N GLY A 63 6.04 -6.77 -5.89
CA GLY A 63 6.14 -8.22 -6.02
C GLY A 63 7.14 -8.61 -7.11
N PHE A 64 7.14 -7.91 -8.25
CA PHE A 64 8.17 -8.10 -9.27
C PHE A 64 9.58 -7.91 -8.70
N PHE A 65 9.83 -6.79 -7.99
CA PHE A 65 11.15 -6.55 -7.39
C PHE A 65 11.49 -7.55 -6.28
N TYR A 66 10.49 -8.00 -5.53
CA TYR A 66 10.68 -9.02 -4.51
C TYR A 66 11.23 -10.32 -5.11
N HIS A 67 10.67 -10.73 -6.26
CA HIS A 67 11.13 -11.93 -6.97
C HIS A 67 12.41 -11.72 -7.78
N ALA A 68 12.76 -10.48 -8.12
CA ALA A 68 14.00 -10.14 -8.83
C ALA A 68 15.21 -10.02 -7.91
N MET A 69 15.03 -10.00 -6.58
CA MET A 69 16.14 -10.00 -5.63
C MET A 69 16.91 -11.33 -5.67
N PRO A 70 18.24 -11.30 -5.48
CA PRO A 70 19.03 -12.52 -5.33
C PRO A 70 18.57 -13.29 -4.07
N GLU A 71 18.87 -14.58 -3.97
CA GLU A 71 18.52 -15.36 -2.77
C GLU A 71 19.24 -14.83 -1.52
N GLU A 72 20.51 -14.47 -1.68
CA GLU A 72 21.36 -13.90 -0.62
C GLU A 72 21.99 -12.58 -1.06
N GLY A 73 22.28 -11.72 -0.08
CA GLY A 73 22.96 -10.44 -0.32
C GLY A 73 22.06 -9.33 -0.88
N VAL A 74 22.72 -8.33 -1.45
CA VAL A 74 22.15 -7.10 -2.04
C VAL A 74 22.51 -7.02 -3.52
N LEU A 75 21.75 -6.25 -4.28
CA LEU A 75 22.09 -5.95 -5.67
C LEU A 75 23.13 -4.83 -5.74
N SER A 76 24.01 -4.89 -6.74
CA SER A 76 24.75 -3.69 -7.13
C SER A 76 23.82 -2.70 -7.82
N LEU A 77 24.21 -1.42 -7.86
CA LEU A 77 23.43 -0.41 -8.57
C LEU A 77 23.33 -0.75 -10.08
N GLU A 78 24.40 -1.28 -10.68
CA GLU A 78 24.39 -1.68 -12.10
C GLU A 78 23.44 -2.86 -12.36
N ASP A 79 23.40 -3.85 -11.47
CA ASP A 79 22.46 -4.97 -11.58
C ASP A 79 21.01 -4.49 -11.46
N LEU A 80 20.75 -3.55 -10.55
CA LEU A 80 19.45 -2.90 -10.42
C LEU A 80 19.06 -2.20 -11.73
N HIS A 81 19.97 -1.42 -12.33
CA HIS A 81 19.73 -0.80 -13.63
C HIS A 81 19.50 -1.84 -14.74
N THR A 82 20.19 -2.97 -14.71
CA THR A 82 20.03 -4.08 -15.67
C THR A 82 18.63 -4.69 -15.58
N ILE A 83 18.14 -4.99 -14.37
CA ILE A 83 16.76 -5.46 -14.16
C ILE A 83 15.74 -4.47 -14.74
N PHE A 84 15.96 -3.16 -14.54
CA PHE A 84 15.07 -2.15 -15.11
C PHE A 84 15.08 -2.13 -16.64
N ARG A 85 16.26 -2.10 -17.26
CA ARG A 85 16.41 -2.01 -18.72
C ARG A 85 15.93 -3.26 -19.43
N GLU A 86 16.33 -4.43 -18.93
CA GLU A 86 16.21 -5.69 -19.67
C GLU A 86 14.94 -6.46 -19.33
N VAL A 87 14.37 -6.26 -18.15
CA VAL A 87 13.20 -7.02 -17.67
C VAL A 87 12.00 -6.12 -17.46
N TRP A 88 12.14 -5.04 -16.69
CA TRP A 88 11.00 -4.18 -16.37
C TRP A 88 10.47 -3.46 -17.60
N LEU A 89 11.31 -2.72 -18.33
CA LEU A 89 10.88 -1.88 -19.46
C LEU A 89 10.48 -2.68 -20.71
N THR A 90 10.89 -3.94 -20.82
CA THR A 90 10.66 -4.83 -21.96
C THR A 90 9.46 -5.77 -21.75
N ARG A 91 8.88 -5.83 -20.55
CA ARG A 91 7.82 -6.80 -20.18
C ARG A 91 6.57 -6.81 -21.07
N TYR A 92 6.29 -5.70 -21.77
CA TYR A 92 5.15 -5.59 -22.67
C TYR A 92 5.50 -5.79 -24.14
N ASP A 93 6.76 -6.08 -24.47
CA ASP A 93 7.21 -6.15 -25.87
C ASP A 93 6.63 -7.35 -26.60
N GLU A 94 6.52 -8.48 -25.93
CA GLU A 94 5.86 -9.67 -26.47
C GLU A 94 4.35 -9.44 -26.68
N GLU A 95 3.68 -8.81 -25.72
CA GLU A 95 2.26 -8.49 -25.81
C GLU A 95 1.98 -7.47 -26.93
N LEU A 96 2.84 -6.46 -27.07
CA LEU A 96 2.78 -5.49 -28.17
C LEU A 96 3.05 -6.15 -29.53
N ALA A 97 4.01 -7.07 -29.61
CA ALA A 97 4.31 -7.80 -30.84
C ALA A 97 3.12 -8.67 -31.26
N SER A 98 2.48 -9.36 -30.32
CA SER A 98 1.27 -10.15 -30.55
C SER A 98 0.10 -9.29 -31.05
N GLU A 99 -0.14 -8.14 -30.41
CA GLU A 99 -1.21 -7.22 -30.81
C GLU A 99 -0.95 -6.63 -32.20
N ARG A 100 0.30 -6.28 -32.50
CA ARG A 100 0.72 -5.79 -33.84
C ARG A 100 0.60 -6.86 -34.91
N ALA A 101 0.91 -8.12 -34.60
CA ALA A 101 0.79 -9.25 -35.51
C ALA A 101 -0.69 -9.61 -35.79
N ALA A 102 -1.55 -9.52 -34.77
CA ALA A 102 -2.99 -9.71 -34.92
C ALA A 102 -3.65 -8.61 -35.77
N ARG A 103 -3.02 -7.43 -35.86
CA ARG A 103 -3.53 -6.28 -36.63
C ARG A 103 -3.32 -6.46 -38.13
N ARG A 104 -4.42 -6.44 -38.89
CA ARG A 104 -4.36 -6.40 -40.36
C ARG A 104 -3.75 -5.08 -40.84
N LYS A 105 -3.00 -5.14 -41.94
CA LYS A 105 -2.43 -3.96 -42.61
C LYS A 105 -3.53 -2.94 -42.90
N GLY A 106 -3.31 -1.68 -42.48
CA GLY A 106 -4.25 -0.57 -42.68
C GLY A 106 -5.30 -0.38 -41.57
N ARG A 107 -5.46 -1.30 -40.61
CA ARG A 107 -6.31 -1.08 -39.44
C ARG A 107 -5.58 -0.15 -38.43
N PRO A 108 -6.25 0.85 -37.84
CA PRO A 108 -5.66 1.67 -36.79
C PRO A 108 -5.29 0.83 -35.56
N LYS A 109 -4.40 1.38 -34.72
CA LYS A 109 -3.98 0.72 -33.47
C LYS A 109 -5.17 0.45 -32.57
N SER A 110 -5.18 -0.70 -31.91
CA SER A 110 -6.23 -1.00 -30.94
C SER A 110 -6.08 -0.12 -29.70
N ALA A 111 -7.15 0.03 -28.92
CA ALA A 111 -7.08 0.74 -27.64
C ALA A 111 -6.06 0.09 -26.68
N LYS A 112 -5.89 -1.23 -26.79
CA LYS A 112 -4.90 -1.99 -26.02
C LYS A 112 -3.48 -1.67 -26.48
N GLU A 113 -3.21 -1.70 -27.79
CA GLU A 113 -1.92 -1.33 -28.38
C GLU A 113 -1.50 0.08 -27.96
N MET A 114 -2.40 1.06 -28.11
CA MET A 114 -2.12 2.45 -27.73
C MET A 114 -1.82 2.58 -26.23
N LYS A 115 -2.58 1.90 -25.37
CA LYS A 115 -2.37 1.94 -23.92
C LYS A 115 -1.02 1.34 -23.52
N LEU A 116 -0.64 0.19 -24.11
CA LEU A 116 0.65 -0.46 -23.84
C LEU A 116 1.82 0.41 -24.29
N GLU A 117 1.73 1.00 -25.49
CA GLU A 117 2.76 1.94 -25.99
C GLU A 117 2.90 3.18 -25.11
N GLU A 118 1.79 3.78 -24.68
CA GLU A 118 1.79 4.93 -23.78
C GLU A 118 2.42 4.58 -22.42
N MET A 119 2.08 3.41 -21.86
CA MET A 119 2.68 2.95 -20.60
C MET A 119 4.19 2.76 -20.73
N LYS A 120 4.64 2.10 -21.80
CA LYS A 120 6.07 1.89 -22.07
C LYS A 120 6.81 3.22 -22.22
N LEU A 121 6.25 4.16 -23.00
CA LEU A 121 6.84 5.48 -23.20
C LEU A 121 6.95 6.26 -21.88
N ARG A 122 5.87 6.29 -21.09
CA ARG A 122 5.84 6.99 -19.80
C ARG A 122 6.87 6.40 -18.84
N GLU A 123 6.98 5.09 -18.75
CA GLU A 123 7.93 4.43 -17.84
C GLU A 123 9.38 4.63 -18.28
N ALA A 124 9.67 4.52 -19.57
CA ALA A 124 10.99 4.82 -20.10
C ALA A 124 11.39 6.28 -19.82
N GLU A 125 10.47 7.23 -19.97
CA GLU A 125 10.72 8.64 -19.66
C GLU A 125 10.89 8.89 -18.15
N THR A 126 10.13 8.18 -17.31
CA THR A 126 10.28 8.24 -15.85
C THR A 126 11.64 7.69 -15.44
N TYR A 127 12.08 6.58 -16.01
CA TYR A 127 13.41 6.02 -15.77
C TYR A 127 14.51 6.96 -16.28
N ARG A 128 14.31 7.61 -17.43
CA ARG A 128 15.27 8.58 -17.99
C ARG A 128 15.47 9.80 -17.08
N THR A 129 14.39 10.36 -16.56
CA THR A 129 14.41 11.59 -15.75
C THR A 129 14.62 11.35 -14.26
N GLY A 130 14.44 10.11 -13.82
CA GLY A 130 14.62 9.69 -12.45
C GLY A 130 13.32 9.06 -11.92
N MET A 131 13.41 7.77 -11.61
CA MET A 131 12.34 7.02 -11.01
C MET A 131 12.67 6.65 -9.58
N GLU A 132 11.65 6.64 -8.73
CA GLU A 132 11.80 6.25 -7.33
C GLU A 132 11.52 4.75 -7.18
N VAL A 133 12.45 4.03 -6.56
CA VAL A 133 12.45 2.57 -6.47
C VAL A 133 12.87 2.13 -5.07
N ILE A 134 12.48 0.91 -4.67
CA ILE A 134 12.94 0.33 -3.40
C ILE A 134 14.47 0.17 -3.48
N ASP A 135 15.16 0.57 -2.43
CA ASP A 135 16.63 0.44 -2.38
C ASP A 135 17.04 -1.02 -2.13
N LEU A 136 17.34 -1.75 -3.20
CA LEU A 136 17.82 -3.13 -3.15
C LEU A 136 19.34 -3.24 -2.99
N THR A 137 20.05 -2.10 -2.87
CA THR A 137 21.50 -2.03 -2.64
C THR A 137 21.84 -1.97 -1.14
N HIS A 138 20.85 -1.62 -0.31
CA HIS A 138 21.00 -1.47 1.14
C HIS A 138 20.63 -2.75 1.90
N GLU A 139 21.59 -3.32 2.63
CA GLU A 139 21.43 -4.63 3.28
C GLU A 139 20.27 -4.67 4.28
N ALA A 140 20.16 -3.69 5.18
CA ALA A 140 19.06 -3.66 6.15
C ALA A 140 17.70 -3.47 5.49
N ASN A 141 17.65 -2.82 4.32
CA ASN A 141 16.40 -2.61 3.58
C ASN A 141 15.98 -3.89 2.87
N VAL A 142 16.92 -4.61 2.26
CA VAL A 142 16.67 -5.92 1.65
C VAL A 142 16.20 -6.93 2.70
N LYS A 143 16.86 -7.00 3.87
CA LYS A 143 16.44 -7.86 4.99
C LYS A 143 15.00 -7.58 5.42
N LEU A 144 14.65 -6.29 5.57
CA LEU A 144 13.29 -5.88 5.91
C LEU A 144 12.30 -6.19 4.78
N PHE A 145 12.68 -5.96 3.54
CA PHE A 145 11.80 -6.21 2.41
C PHE A 145 11.49 -7.70 2.25
N ARG A 146 12.43 -8.60 2.60
CA ARG A 146 12.18 -10.06 2.63
C ARG A 146 11.13 -10.49 3.65
N THR A 147 10.87 -9.72 4.70
CA THR A 147 9.81 -10.04 5.66
C THR A 147 8.41 -9.61 5.18
N TRP A 148 8.34 -8.94 4.03
CA TRP A 148 7.07 -8.50 3.46
C TRP A 148 6.21 -9.69 2.99
N ASP A 149 4.93 -9.65 3.31
CA ASP A 149 3.96 -10.69 2.97
C ASP A 149 3.41 -10.63 1.53
N GLN A 150 3.93 -9.69 0.73
CA GLN A 150 3.50 -9.41 -0.65
C GLN A 150 2.01 -9.03 -0.78
N LYS A 151 1.40 -8.52 0.29
CA LYS A 151 -0.01 -8.09 0.30
C LYS A 151 -0.17 -6.66 0.75
N GLU A 152 0.46 -6.28 1.85
CA GLU A 152 0.23 -4.97 2.44
C GLU A 152 1.16 -3.90 1.88
N VAL A 153 0.63 -3.02 1.03
CA VAL A 153 1.39 -1.84 0.51
C VAL A 153 1.83 -0.90 1.64
N ALA A 154 1.12 -0.89 2.77
CA ALA A 154 1.50 -0.08 3.93
C ALA A 154 2.88 -0.47 4.48
N PHE A 155 3.23 -1.76 4.45
CA PHE A 155 4.55 -2.25 4.84
C PHE A 155 5.64 -1.63 3.95
N VAL A 156 5.40 -1.58 2.64
CA VAL A 156 6.35 -1.04 1.67
C VAL A 156 6.64 0.45 1.92
N ASN A 157 5.71 1.22 2.50
CA ASN A 157 5.97 2.62 2.85
C ASN A 157 7.00 2.81 3.98
N MET A 158 7.30 1.75 4.74
CA MET A 158 8.30 1.78 5.81
C MET A 158 9.73 1.60 5.27
N LEU A 159 9.87 1.12 4.04
CA LEU A 159 11.15 0.82 3.40
C LEU A 159 11.87 2.09 2.94
N ARG A 160 13.18 1.93 2.69
CA ARG A 160 14.03 2.93 2.06
C ARG A 160 13.86 2.91 0.55
N PHE A 161 13.79 4.11 -0.04
CA PHE A 161 13.68 4.33 -1.48
C PHE A 161 14.81 5.20 -1.99
N ILE A 162 15.30 4.87 -3.18
CA ILE A 162 16.29 5.63 -3.93
C ILE A 162 15.70 6.11 -5.25
N ARG A 163 16.20 7.24 -5.73
CA ARG A 163 15.93 7.77 -7.05
C ARG A 163 17.09 7.38 -7.96
N ILE A 164 16.78 6.60 -9.00
CA ILE A 164 17.73 6.15 -10.02
C ILE A 164 17.33 6.75 -11.38
N ASN A 165 18.30 7.00 -12.26
CA ASN A 165 18.01 7.51 -13.60
C ASN A 165 18.90 6.85 -14.67
N SER A 166 18.47 6.87 -15.93
CA SER A 166 19.23 6.22 -17.01
C SER A 166 20.40 7.07 -17.55
N ILE A 167 20.47 8.36 -17.21
CA ILE A 167 21.48 9.29 -17.73
C ILE A 167 22.81 9.07 -17.01
N ASP A 168 22.74 8.96 -15.68
CA ASP A 168 23.87 8.77 -14.78
C ASP A 168 23.59 7.54 -13.89
N PRO A 169 23.75 6.31 -14.43
CA PRO A 169 23.40 5.07 -13.73
C PRO A 169 24.31 4.78 -12.52
N THR A 170 25.42 5.52 -12.37
CA THR A 170 26.36 5.37 -11.25
C THR A 170 25.91 6.11 -9.99
N VAL A 171 24.91 7.00 -10.11
CA VAL A 171 24.46 7.86 -9.00
C VAL A 171 23.04 7.49 -8.60
N ALA A 172 22.86 7.21 -7.31
CA ALA A 172 21.55 7.04 -6.68
C ALA A 172 21.39 8.03 -5.53
N ILE A 173 20.24 8.71 -5.48
CA ILE A 173 19.91 9.68 -4.41
C ILE A 173 18.85 9.05 -3.51
N VAL A 174 19.06 9.06 -2.19
CA VAL A 174 18.04 8.57 -1.24
C VAL A 174 16.83 9.51 -1.30
N ALA A 175 15.69 8.99 -1.75
CA ALA A 175 14.44 9.74 -1.87
C ALA A 175 13.61 9.66 -0.59
N ARG A 176 13.59 8.48 0.04
CA ARG A 176 12.98 8.27 1.36
C ARG A 176 13.90 7.39 2.20
N PRO A 177 14.31 7.82 3.40
CA PRO A 177 15.20 7.03 4.26
C PRO A 177 14.54 5.76 4.82
N GLY A 178 13.20 5.72 4.85
CA GLY A 178 12.44 4.67 5.51
C GLY A 178 12.19 5.00 6.98
N HIS A 179 11.19 4.36 7.59
CA HIS A 179 10.71 4.67 8.95
C HIS A 179 10.82 3.47 9.91
N HIS A 180 11.29 2.32 9.41
CA HIS A 180 11.48 1.15 10.26
C HIS A 180 12.73 1.33 11.13
N PHE A 181 12.68 0.86 12.39
CA PHE A 181 13.79 1.02 13.34
C PHE A 181 15.11 0.45 12.82
N SER A 182 15.07 -0.64 12.03
CA SER A 182 16.27 -1.24 11.42
C SER A 182 16.92 -0.36 10.33
N LEU A 183 16.26 0.71 9.90
CA LEU A 183 16.76 1.68 8.92
C LEU A 183 17.19 3.01 9.57
N ILE A 184 16.74 3.30 10.80
CA ILE A 184 16.96 4.56 11.51
C ILE A 184 18.35 4.63 12.19
N GLY A 185 19.25 3.69 11.89
CA GLY A 185 20.57 3.55 12.53
C GLY A 185 21.65 4.58 12.13
N ASP A 186 21.46 5.35 11.07
CA ASP A 186 22.48 6.27 10.56
C ASP A 186 21.98 7.73 10.55
N GLY A 187 21.90 8.35 11.74
CA GLY A 187 21.92 9.83 11.92
C GLY A 187 20.92 10.68 11.13
N THR A 188 19.84 10.11 10.59
CA THR A 188 18.90 10.83 9.72
C THR A 188 17.71 11.30 10.56
N ASP A 189 17.75 12.56 10.97
CA ASP A 189 16.64 13.22 11.68
C ASP A 189 15.38 13.22 10.80
N PRO A 190 14.29 12.52 11.18
CA PRO A 190 13.07 12.53 10.41
C PRO A 190 12.46 13.93 10.49
N GLY A 191 12.51 14.66 9.38
CA GLY A 191 11.98 16.03 9.29
C GLY A 191 10.55 16.18 9.84
N PRO A 192 10.15 17.39 10.25
CA PRO A 192 8.98 17.65 11.12
C PRO A 192 7.62 17.20 10.55
N ASP A 193 7.54 16.95 9.24
CA ASP A 193 6.33 16.44 8.59
C ASP A 193 6.10 14.93 8.85
N HIS A 194 7.15 14.18 9.21
CA HIS A 194 7.14 12.72 9.36
C HIS A 194 6.81 12.23 10.79
N GLU A 195 7.03 13.07 11.81
CA GLU A 195 6.71 12.74 13.21
C GLU A 195 5.19 12.56 13.45
N ARG A 196 4.38 13.29 12.67
CA ARG A 196 2.91 13.21 12.71
C ARG A 196 2.39 11.87 12.22
N ASP A 197 3.01 11.30 11.18
CA ASP A 197 2.61 9.99 10.63
C ASP A 197 3.07 8.84 11.52
N ALA A 198 4.28 8.91 12.09
CA ALA A 198 4.80 7.87 12.99
C ALA A 198 3.94 7.71 14.25
N THR A 199 3.55 8.82 14.88
CA THR A 199 2.66 8.79 16.06
C THR A 199 1.25 8.31 15.73
N GLU A 200 0.77 8.53 14.50
CA GLU A 200 -0.52 8.01 14.04
C GLU A 200 -0.45 6.49 13.73
N ILE A 201 0.66 6.01 13.18
CA ILE A 201 0.91 4.58 12.94
C ILE A 201 1.01 3.81 14.27
N LEU A 202 1.72 4.36 15.26
CA LEU A 202 1.84 3.77 16.61
C LEU A 202 0.47 3.65 17.33
N LYS A 203 -0.45 4.57 17.05
CA LYS A 203 -1.84 4.52 17.56
C LYS A 203 -2.72 3.50 16.82
N LYS A 204 -2.37 3.11 15.60
CA LYS A 204 -3.12 2.14 14.78
C LYS A 204 -2.69 0.69 14.97
N LEU A 205 -1.54 0.45 15.60
CA LEU A 205 -1.03 -0.89 15.93
C LEU A 205 -1.85 -1.55 17.05
N ALA A 206 -1.93 -2.88 17.02
CA ALA A 206 -2.64 -3.65 18.05
C ALA A 206 -1.96 -3.47 19.42
N PRO A 207 -2.71 -3.46 20.55
CA PRO A 207 -2.15 -3.19 21.88
C PRO A 207 -0.97 -4.09 22.27
N ARG A 208 -0.96 -5.34 21.79
CA ARG A 208 0.15 -6.29 22.00
C ARG A 208 1.43 -5.84 21.31
N GLN A 209 1.35 -5.41 20.06
CA GLN A 209 2.51 -4.94 19.28
C GLN A 209 3.05 -3.63 19.84
N ARG A 210 2.16 -2.73 20.27
CA ARG A 210 2.53 -1.49 20.94
C ARG A 210 3.27 -1.74 22.27
N ALA A 211 2.77 -2.64 23.10
CA ALA A 211 3.42 -2.98 24.37
C ALA A 211 4.79 -3.65 24.16
N GLN A 212 4.94 -4.42 23.09
CA GLN A 212 6.21 -5.07 22.74
C GLN A 212 7.27 -4.06 22.30
N LEU A 213 6.88 -3.02 21.54
CA LEU A 213 7.75 -1.91 21.16
C LEU A 213 8.11 -1.00 22.35
N GLU A 214 7.16 -0.70 23.24
CA GLU A 214 7.41 0.08 24.46
C GLU A 214 8.32 -0.66 25.46
N ALA A 215 8.28 -2.00 25.49
CA ALA A 215 9.17 -2.82 26.31
C ALA A 215 10.61 -2.81 25.78
N GLN A 216 10.79 -2.99 24.46
CA GLN A 216 12.12 -2.97 23.84
C GLN A 216 12.82 -1.61 23.96
N SER A 217 12.07 -0.51 23.91
CA SER A 217 12.62 0.84 24.11
C SER A 217 13.06 1.12 25.55
N LYS A 218 12.57 0.36 26.54
CA LYS A 218 12.98 0.52 27.95
C LYS A 218 14.25 -0.27 28.25
N ASP A 219 14.40 -1.45 27.67
CA ASP A 219 15.58 -2.30 27.84
C ASP A 219 16.83 -1.67 27.21
N SER A 220 16.72 -1.02 26.05
CA SER A 220 17.86 -0.33 25.43
C SER A 220 18.33 0.90 26.22
N LYS A 221 17.43 1.57 26.94
CA LYS A 221 17.77 2.75 27.74
C LYS A 221 18.49 2.40 29.05
N THR A 222 18.32 1.18 29.54
CA THR A 222 19.04 0.66 30.70
C THR A 222 20.46 0.17 30.38
N GLU A 223 20.72 -0.28 29.15
CA GLU A 223 22.07 -0.70 28.72
C GLU A 223 23.00 0.50 28.49
N ASP A 224 22.50 1.60 27.90
CA ASP A 224 23.31 2.83 27.71
C ASP A 224 23.71 3.51 29.03
N THR A 225 22.91 3.35 30.10
CA THR A 225 23.27 3.90 31.43
C THR A 225 24.31 3.02 32.15
N ALA A 226 24.45 1.75 31.77
CA ALA A 226 25.39 0.82 32.39
C ALA A 226 26.81 0.91 31.80
N MET A 227 26.97 1.38 30.55
CA MET A 227 28.29 1.54 29.93
C MET A 227 29.06 2.78 30.38
N ASP A 228 28.38 3.80 30.92
CA ASP A 228 29.03 5.07 31.32
C ASP A 228 29.58 5.05 32.75
N LEU A 229 29.46 3.93 33.48
CA LEU A 229 29.96 3.77 34.86
C LEU A 229 31.25 2.93 34.98
N ASP A 230 31.77 2.35 33.88
CA ASP A 230 32.95 1.48 33.89
C ASP A 230 34.23 2.17 33.32
N GLN A 231 34.19 3.49 33.10
CA GLN A 231 35.34 4.28 32.64
C GLN A 231 35.72 5.45 33.56
N SER A 232 35.45 5.36 34.87
CA SER A 232 35.92 6.35 35.86
C SER A 232 36.76 5.71 36.96
#